data_AF-A0AAU1IKQ3-F1
#
_entry.id   AF-A0AAU1IKQ3-F1
#
_cell.length_a   1.000
_cell.length_b   1.000
_cell.length_c   1.000
_cell.angle_alpha   90.00
_cell.angle_beta   90.00
_cell.angle_gamma   90.00
#
_symmetry.space_group_name_H-M   'P 1'
#
loop_
_entity.id
_entity.type
_entity.pdbx_description
1 polymer ?
#
loop_
_entity_poly.entity_id
_entity_poly.type
_entity_poly.pdbx_seq_one_letter_code
_entity_poly.pdbx_strand_id
1 'polypeptide(L)'
;MSIRFTAKARTGLIALSAVVGLALGMVGCGSGGGDDGKKPDTPASASKSGGSDPSAQEGQSDQPLAELKGSNGLVLDITSATRDSGGFVTVNGSLRNDGDKSIAIPSALSGNETEIIRNGRSFGGATLVDSKGKKRYYVLRDTDGRPLTTTGFSNIRSGDDLAVFMQFPAPPITTTEVSFELPTFSVATIKISG
;
A
#
# COMPACT_ATOMS: atom_id res chain seq x y z
N MET A 1 -44.54 38.06 -13.58
CA MET A 1 -44.45 37.32 -12.30
C MET A 1 -43.21 37.81 -11.55
N SER A 2 -43.40 38.14 -10.27
CA SER A 2 -42.41 38.27 -9.17
C SER A 2 -41.13 39.08 -9.42
N ILE A 3 -41.11 40.37 -9.04
CA ILE A 3 -40.72 40.93 -7.73
C ILE A 3 -39.23 40.70 -7.39
N ARG A 4 -38.47 41.80 -7.43
CA ARG A 4 -37.16 41.95 -6.77
C ARG A 4 -37.40 42.43 -5.34
N PHE A 5 -36.76 41.78 -4.36
CA PHE A 5 -36.65 42.30 -2.99
C PHE A 5 -35.18 42.35 -2.57
N THR A 6 -34.72 43.55 -2.27
CA THR A 6 -33.52 43.88 -1.48
C THR A 6 -33.93 44.15 -0.03
N ALA A 7 -33.33 43.46 0.94
CA ALA A 7 -33.14 43.89 2.34
C ALA A 7 -32.18 42.88 3.02
N LYS A 8 -30.91 43.21 3.32
CA LYS A 8 -30.35 43.90 4.51
C LYS A 8 -30.48 43.14 5.84
N ALA A 9 -29.31 42.66 6.30
CA ALA A 9 -28.78 42.54 7.67
C ALA A 9 -29.48 41.63 8.72
N ARG A 10 -28.69 40.77 9.36
CA ARG A 10 -28.29 40.94 10.78
C ARG A 10 -27.18 39.95 11.20
N THR A 11 -26.27 40.52 11.97
CA THR A 11 -25.11 39.99 12.69
C THR A 11 -25.50 38.92 13.71
N GLY A 12 -24.64 37.91 13.92
CA GLY A 12 -24.76 36.95 15.01
C GLY A 12 -23.41 36.32 15.34
N LEU A 13 -22.58 37.05 16.10
CA LEU A 13 -21.43 36.51 16.83
C LEU A 13 -21.96 35.78 18.07
N ILE A 14 -21.64 34.50 18.23
CA ILE A 14 -21.68 33.84 19.54
C ILE A 14 -20.36 33.11 19.72
N ALA A 15 -19.49 33.69 20.54
CA ALA A 15 -18.36 33.03 21.17
C ALA A 15 -18.84 32.43 22.50
N LEU A 16 -18.55 31.16 22.74
CA LEU A 16 -18.55 30.60 24.09
C LEU A 16 -17.25 29.80 24.29
N SER A 17 -16.38 30.38 25.10
CA SER A 17 -15.22 29.75 25.72
C SER A 17 -15.62 29.04 27.01
N ALA A 18 -15.12 27.83 27.24
CA ALA A 18 -15.03 27.25 28.57
C ALA A 18 -13.71 26.48 28.72
N VAL A 19 -12.87 26.97 29.62
CA VAL A 19 -11.61 26.39 30.10
C VAL A 19 -11.92 25.58 31.35
N VAL A 20 -11.39 24.37 31.49
CA VAL A 20 -10.96 23.81 32.79
C VAL A 20 -9.79 22.87 32.53
N GLY A 21 -8.64 23.18 33.14
CA GLY A 21 -7.49 22.29 33.24
C GLY A 21 -7.49 21.51 34.56
N LEU A 22 -6.70 20.44 34.62
CA LEU A 22 -6.16 19.90 35.87
C LEU A 22 -4.80 19.25 35.58
N ALA A 23 -3.79 19.68 36.34
CA ALA A 23 -2.42 19.20 36.31
C ALA A 23 -2.09 18.38 37.57
N LEU A 24 -0.86 17.84 37.60
CA LEU A 24 -0.12 17.12 38.67
C LEU A 24 -0.25 15.58 38.56
N GLY A 25 0.82 14.77 38.64
CA GLY A 25 2.24 15.00 38.92
C GLY A 25 2.93 13.67 39.27
N MET A 26 4.23 13.76 39.57
CA MET A 26 5.13 12.80 40.25
C MET A 26 6.31 12.20 39.45
N VAL A 27 7.44 12.87 39.71
CA VAL A 27 8.85 12.49 39.81
C VAL A 27 9.15 11.01 40.10
N GLY A 28 10.21 10.51 39.46
CA GLY A 28 10.98 9.33 39.90
C GLY A 28 12.43 9.41 39.43
N CYS A 29 13.21 10.33 40.02
CA CYS A 29 14.68 10.34 39.96
C CYS A 29 15.20 9.58 41.19
N GLY A 30 16.11 8.63 40.99
CA GLY A 30 16.75 7.89 42.08
C GLY A 30 18.16 7.49 41.67
N SER A 31 19.10 8.41 41.83
CA SER A 31 20.54 8.13 41.92
C SER A 31 20.95 8.16 43.40
N GLY A 32 21.73 7.17 43.84
CA GLY A 32 22.31 7.13 45.18
C GLY A 32 23.24 5.92 45.33
N GLY A 33 24.53 6.18 45.53
CA GLY A 33 25.60 5.18 45.69
C GLY A 33 26.24 5.18 47.08
N GLY A 34 27.19 4.24 47.27
CA GLY A 34 28.11 4.07 48.41
C GLY A 34 27.91 2.75 49.15
N ASP A 35 28.67 1.68 48.81
CA ASP A 35 29.86 1.12 49.52
C ASP A 35 29.50 0.39 50.85
N ASP A 36 29.96 -0.81 51.22
CA ASP A 36 31.19 -1.57 50.98
C ASP A 36 30.93 -3.08 51.22
N GLY A 37 31.64 -4.00 50.54
CA GLY A 37 31.62 -5.41 50.96
C GLY A 37 32.17 -6.49 50.02
N LYS A 38 33.48 -6.48 49.76
CA LYS A 38 34.37 -7.67 49.62
C LYS A 38 34.04 -8.75 48.54
N LYS A 39 34.77 -8.69 47.42
CA LYS A 39 35.08 -9.80 46.48
C LYS A 39 36.19 -10.71 47.07
N PRO A 40 36.44 -11.96 46.60
CA PRO A 40 36.73 -12.36 45.20
C PRO A 40 35.97 -13.66 44.80
N ASP A 41 36.03 -14.31 43.64
CA ASP A 41 36.55 -14.12 42.29
C ASP A 41 35.76 -15.15 41.44
N THR A 42 35.08 -14.73 40.38
CA THR A 42 34.67 -15.63 39.28
C THR A 42 34.57 -14.81 37.99
N PRO A 43 35.34 -15.13 36.94
CA PRO A 43 35.19 -14.45 35.66
C PRO A 43 33.87 -14.89 35.00
N ALA A 44 32.88 -14.00 35.01
CA ALA A 44 31.72 -14.09 34.15
C ALA A 44 32.12 -13.60 32.75
N SER A 45 32.36 -14.54 31.82
CA SER A 45 32.31 -14.23 30.39
C SER A 45 30.86 -14.29 29.93
N ALA A 46 30.30 -13.12 29.64
CA ALA A 46 29.09 -12.98 28.87
C ALA A 46 29.36 -13.38 27.41
N SER A 47 28.63 -14.37 26.90
CA SER A 47 28.34 -14.47 25.47
C SER A 47 27.17 -15.41 25.18
N LYS A 48 26.05 -14.78 24.77
CA LYS A 48 25.03 -15.26 23.83
C LYS A 48 24.25 -16.53 24.20
N SER A 49 23.17 -16.35 24.96
CA SER A 49 21.97 -17.16 24.82
C SER A 49 20.90 -16.29 24.17
N GLY A 50 20.45 -16.72 22.99
CA GLY A 50 19.52 -15.97 22.15
C GLY A 50 19.72 -16.43 20.72
N GLY A 51 19.45 -17.71 20.47
CA GLY A 51 19.20 -18.19 19.13
C GLY A 51 17.95 -17.49 18.62
N SER A 52 18.16 -16.34 17.98
CA SER A 52 17.18 -15.81 17.05
C SER A 52 17.27 -16.71 15.83
N ASP A 53 16.41 -17.71 15.78
CA ASP A 53 16.03 -18.30 14.49
C ASP A 53 15.67 -17.11 13.58
N PRO A 54 16.33 -16.94 12.42
CA PRO A 54 15.76 -16.08 11.41
C PRO A 54 14.42 -16.73 11.07
N SER A 55 13.33 -16.02 11.41
CA SER A 55 11.99 -16.31 10.92
C SER A 55 12.13 -16.78 9.48
N ALA A 56 11.74 -18.02 9.22
CA ALA A 56 11.78 -18.57 7.89
C ALA A 56 10.87 -17.71 7.02
N GLN A 57 11.46 -16.75 6.31
CA GLN A 57 10.88 -16.25 5.07
C GLN A 57 11.04 -17.40 4.10
N GLU A 58 10.16 -18.39 4.25
CA GLU A 58 10.14 -19.58 3.43
C GLU A 58 9.85 -19.15 2.00
N GLY A 59 10.90 -19.13 1.19
CA GLY A 59 10.87 -19.54 -0.20
C GLY A 59 9.71 -18.99 -1.04
N GLN A 60 9.58 -17.67 -1.13
CA GLN A 60 9.05 -17.13 -2.37
C GLN A 60 10.15 -17.32 -3.40
N SER A 61 9.91 -18.23 -4.35
CA SER A 61 10.70 -18.36 -5.55
C SER A 61 11.05 -16.97 -6.09
N ASP A 62 12.34 -16.67 -6.22
CA ASP A 62 12.88 -15.38 -6.70
C ASP A 62 12.46 -15.01 -8.13
N GLN A 63 11.72 -15.90 -8.80
CA GLN A 63 11.19 -15.63 -10.13
C GLN A 63 9.78 -15.04 -10.07
N PRO A 64 9.52 -13.94 -10.80
CA PRO A 64 8.19 -13.36 -10.87
C PRO A 64 7.20 -14.35 -11.49
N LEU A 65 5.95 -14.31 -11.03
CA LEU A 65 4.82 -15.06 -11.61
C LEU A 65 4.59 -14.69 -13.07
N ALA A 66 4.82 -13.43 -13.41
CA ALA A 66 4.72 -12.91 -14.77
C ALA A 66 5.50 -11.60 -14.92
N GLU A 67 6.00 -11.36 -16.13
CA GLU A 67 6.56 -10.06 -16.54
C GLU A 67 5.63 -9.43 -17.59
N LEU A 68 5.27 -8.17 -17.40
CA LEU A 68 4.43 -7.40 -18.33
C LEU A 68 5.24 -6.25 -18.89
N LYS A 69 5.28 -6.13 -20.22
CA LYS A 69 5.95 -5.02 -20.91
C LYS A 69 4.96 -3.88 -21.12
N GLY A 70 5.35 -2.69 -20.67
CA GLY A 70 4.60 -1.46 -20.80
C GLY A 70 5.18 -0.52 -21.84
N SER A 71 4.48 0.59 -22.06
CA SER A 71 4.98 1.66 -22.93
C SER A 71 6.30 2.27 -22.43
N ASN A 72 7.10 2.77 -23.37
CA ASN A 72 8.34 3.54 -23.11
C ASN A 72 9.44 2.81 -22.31
N GLY A 73 9.40 1.48 -22.18
CA GLY A 73 10.41 0.73 -21.42
C GLY A 73 10.03 0.48 -19.96
N LEU A 74 8.79 0.78 -19.56
CA LEU A 74 8.26 0.32 -18.29
C LEU A 74 8.07 -1.20 -18.31
N VAL A 75 8.39 -1.85 -17.21
CA VAL A 75 8.19 -3.29 -17.03
C VAL A 75 7.57 -3.51 -15.66
N LEU A 76 6.53 -4.34 -15.59
CA LEU A 76 5.89 -4.73 -14.33
C LEU A 76 6.12 -6.22 -14.11
N ASP A 77 6.87 -6.54 -13.06
CA ASP A 77 7.09 -7.91 -12.60
C ASP A 77 6.08 -8.22 -11.50
N ILE A 78 5.18 -9.17 -11.74
CA ILE A 78 4.23 -9.65 -10.73
C ILE A 78 4.94 -10.71 -9.89
N THR A 79 5.10 -10.46 -8.60
CA THR A 79 5.84 -11.36 -7.69
C THR A 79 4.92 -12.29 -6.91
N SER A 80 3.69 -11.87 -6.61
CA SER A 80 2.70 -12.72 -5.95
C SER A 80 1.27 -12.29 -6.24
N ALA A 81 0.34 -13.23 -6.13
CA ALA A 81 -1.09 -12.98 -6.11
C ALA A 81 -1.74 -13.91 -5.08
N THR A 82 -2.03 -13.36 -3.90
CA THR A 82 -2.44 -14.15 -2.74
C THR A 82 -3.84 -13.79 -2.32
N ARG A 83 -4.70 -14.80 -2.20
CA ARG A 83 -6.02 -14.72 -1.61
C ARG A 83 -5.89 -14.63 -0.10
N ASP A 84 -6.63 -13.70 0.48
CA ASP A 84 -6.75 -13.51 1.92
C ASP A 84 -8.09 -14.01 2.44
N SER A 85 -8.11 -14.38 3.72
CA SER A 85 -9.31 -14.82 4.46
C SER A 85 -10.44 -13.77 4.49
N GLY A 86 -10.11 -12.49 4.30
CA GLY A 86 -11.06 -11.39 4.20
C GLY A 86 -11.85 -11.32 2.88
N GLY A 87 -11.60 -12.24 1.93
CA GLY A 87 -12.33 -12.29 0.65
C GLY A 87 -11.72 -11.42 -0.44
N PHE A 88 -10.41 -11.16 -0.35
CA PHE A 88 -9.67 -10.33 -1.31
C PHE A 88 -8.49 -11.11 -1.90
N VAL A 89 -8.01 -10.67 -3.06
CA VAL A 89 -6.72 -11.09 -3.63
C VAL A 89 -5.82 -9.87 -3.68
N THR A 90 -4.63 -9.97 -3.11
CA THR A 90 -3.60 -8.94 -3.20
C THR A 90 -2.55 -9.38 -4.20
N VAL A 91 -2.38 -8.60 -5.26
CA VAL A 91 -1.33 -8.77 -6.26
C VAL A 91 -0.18 -7.83 -5.91
N ASN A 92 1.02 -8.37 -5.74
CA ASN A 92 2.24 -7.60 -5.50
C ASN A 92 3.18 -7.72 -6.70
N GLY A 93 4.01 -6.69 -6.88
CA GLY A 93 4.99 -6.67 -7.94
C GLY A 93 6.02 -5.56 -7.79
N SER A 94 6.88 -5.43 -8.78
CA SER A 94 7.78 -4.28 -8.95
C SER A 94 7.59 -3.66 -10.33
N LEU A 95 7.32 -2.36 -10.36
CA LEU A 95 7.32 -1.56 -11.57
C LEU A 95 8.71 -0.96 -11.76
N ARG A 96 9.38 -1.29 -12.86
CA ARG A 96 10.73 -0.82 -13.17
C ARG A 96 10.80 -0.09 -14.49
N ASN A 97 11.87 0.69 -14.65
CA ASN A 97 12.17 1.41 -15.88
C ASN A 97 13.49 0.94 -16.48
N ASP A 98 13.39 0.12 -17.53
CA ASP A 98 14.53 -0.41 -18.28
C ASP A 98 15.04 0.56 -19.37
N GLY A 99 14.39 1.71 -19.53
CA GLY A 99 14.80 2.75 -20.47
C GLY A 99 16.05 3.50 -20.01
N ASP A 100 16.59 4.33 -20.89
CA ASP A 100 17.78 5.16 -20.66
C ASP A 100 17.46 6.52 -19.98
N LYS A 101 16.17 6.83 -19.78
CA LYS A 101 15.67 8.12 -19.30
C LYS A 101 14.64 7.94 -18.20
N SER A 102 14.46 8.99 -17.41
CA SER A 102 13.33 9.05 -16.46
C SER A 102 12.00 9.08 -17.23
N ILE A 103 11.05 8.26 -16.78
CA ILE A 103 9.73 8.12 -17.41
C ILE A 103 8.68 8.69 -16.46
N ALA A 104 7.82 9.57 -16.99
CA ALA A 104 6.59 9.95 -16.31
C ALA A 104 5.60 8.79 -16.39
N ILE A 105 5.04 8.38 -15.26
CA ILE A 105 4.08 7.27 -15.23
C ILE A 105 2.83 7.66 -16.00
N PRO A 106 2.31 6.84 -16.94
CA PRO A 106 1.10 7.17 -17.68
C PRO A 106 -0.11 7.38 -16.77
N SER A 107 -0.94 8.39 -17.03
CA SER A 107 -2.20 8.56 -16.27
C SER A 107 -3.20 7.46 -16.56
N ALA A 108 -3.08 6.82 -17.73
CA ALA A 108 -3.88 5.68 -18.14
C ALA A 108 -3.81 4.50 -17.18
N LEU A 109 -2.75 4.36 -16.36
CA LEU A 109 -2.67 3.28 -15.36
C LEU A 109 -3.77 3.38 -14.30
N SER A 110 -4.28 4.59 -14.03
CA SER A 110 -5.44 4.80 -13.15
C SER A 110 -6.76 4.35 -13.79
N GLY A 111 -6.79 4.02 -15.08
CA GLY A 111 -8.02 3.73 -15.82
C GLY A 111 -8.77 5.00 -16.25
N ASN A 112 -10.04 4.86 -16.56
CA ASN A 112 -10.91 5.93 -17.08
C ASN A 112 -12.04 6.33 -16.11
N GLU A 113 -12.07 5.78 -14.89
CA GLU A 113 -13.10 6.08 -13.90
C GLU A 113 -12.78 7.41 -13.19
N THR A 114 -13.73 8.35 -13.25
CA THR A 114 -13.59 9.71 -12.68
C THR A 114 -13.20 9.68 -11.20
N GLU A 115 -13.82 8.78 -10.42
CA GLU A 115 -13.59 8.63 -8.99
C GLU A 115 -12.14 8.23 -8.67
N ILE A 116 -11.52 7.43 -9.53
CA ILE A 116 -10.13 7.00 -9.36
C ILE A 116 -9.18 8.12 -9.79
N ILE A 117 -9.44 8.72 -10.95
CA ILE A 117 -8.56 9.76 -11.53
C ILE A 117 -8.44 10.97 -10.60
N ARG A 118 -9.54 11.40 -9.95
CA ARG A 118 -9.51 12.53 -9.00
C ARG A 118 -8.66 12.27 -7.76
N ASN A 119 -8.39 11.02 -7.43
CA ASN A 119 -7.55 10.59 -6.31
C ASN A 119 -6.07 10.45 -6.70
N GLY A 120 -5.71 10.81 -7.93
CA GLY A 120 -4.33 10.89 -8.40
C GLY A 120 -3.87 9.66 -9.19
N ARG A 121 -2.55 9.57 -9.36
CA ARG A 121 -1.91 8.47 -10.09
C ARG A 121 -1.90 7.22 -9.22
N SER A 122 -2.36 6.12 -9.81
CA SER A 122 -2.55 4.84 -9.16
C SER A 122 -2.52 3.71 -10.19
N PHE A 123 -2.66 2.47 -9.75
CA PHE A 123 -2.94 1.31 -10.61
C PHE A 123 -4.43 0.93 -10.61
N GLY A 124 -5.33 1.87 -10.35
CA GLY A 124 -6.77 1.59 -10.28
C GLY A 124 -7.40 1.07 -11.58
N GLY A 125 -6.70 1.21 -12.72
CA GLY A 125 -7.11 0.63 -14.00
C GLY A 125 -6.78 -0.84 -14.17
N ALA A 126 -6.06 -1.45 -13.21
CA ALA A 126 -5.74 -2.88 -13.26
C ALA A 126 -7.00 -3.74 -13.09
N THR A 127 -7.02 -4.89 -13.76
CA THR A 127 -8.12 -5.86 -13.65
C THR A 127 -7.62 -7.29 -13.64
N LEU A 128 -8.40 -8.17 -12.98
CA LEU A 128 -8.26 -9.62 -13.09
C LEU A 128 -9.42 -10.17 -13.92
N VAL A 129 -9.13 -11.03 -14.89
CA VAL A 129 -10.14 -11.66 -15.74
C VAL A 129 -10.14 -13.16 -15.50
N ASP A 130 -11.23 -13.66 -14.92
CA ASP A 130 -11.54 -15.09 -14.86
C ASP A 130 -12.36 -15.46 -16.10
N SER A 131 -11.67 -16.00 -17.10
CA SER A 131 -12.31 -16.42 -18.35
C SER A 131 -13.27 -17.61 -18.15
N LYS A 132 -13.00 -18.49 -17.18
CA LYS A 132 -13.85 -19.65 -16.88
C LYS A 132 -15.13 -19.21 -16.18
N GLY A 133 -15.00 -18.33 -15.19
CA GLY A 133 -16.10 -17.69 -14.48
C GLY A 133 -16.83 -16.61 -15.29
N LYS A 134 -16.27 -16.18 -16.42
CA LYS A 134 -16.75 -15.07 -17.27
C LYS A 134 -16.90 -13.76 -16.48
N LYS A 135 -15.96 -13.50 -15.58
CA LYS A 135 -15.97 -12.33 -14.70
C LYS A 135 -14.68 -11.54 -14.83
N ARG A 136 -14.84 -10.21 -14.79
CA ARG A 136 -13.76 -9.26 -14.62
C ARG A 136 -13.87 -8.62 -13.25
N TYR A 137 -12.75 -8.55 -12.53
CA TYR A 137 -12.61 -7.98 -11.21
C TYR A 137 -11.75 -6.73 -11.32
N TYR A 138 -12.18 -5.65 -10.67
CA TYR A 138 -11.49 -4.37 -10.65
C TYR A 138 -10.84 -4.13 -9.29
N VAL A 139 -9.85 -3.25 -9.24
CA VAL A 139 -9.22 -2.83 -7.98
C VAL A 139 -10.28 -2.30 -7.01
N LEU A 140 -10.20 -2.73 -5.76
CA LEU A 140 -11.10 -2.30 -4.69
C LEU A 140 -10.94 -0.81 -4.39
N ARG A 141 -11.93 -0.24 -3.72
CA ARG A 141 -11.93 1.15 -3.30
C ARG A 141 -12.26 1.27 -1.82
N ASP A 142 -11.69 2.28 -1.18
CA ASP A 142 -12.12 2.73 0.15
C ASP A 142 -13.45 3.51 0.07
N THR A 143 -13.95 3.96 1.23
CA THR A 143 -15.19 4.74 1.34
C THR A 143 -15.10 6.13 0.70
N ASP A 144 -13.89 6.64 0.48
CA ASP A 144 -13.63 7.94 -0.16
C ASP A 144 -13.44 7.79 -1.69
N GLY A 145 -13.51 6.55 -2.20
CA GLY A 145 -13.33 6.20 -3.60
C GLY A 145 -11.87 6.11 -4.04
N ARG A 146 -10.90 6.10 -3.11
CA ARG A 146 -9.48 5.87 -3.45
C ARG A 146 -9.27 4.39 -3.76
N PRO A 147 -8.52 4.08 -4.83
CA PRO A 147 -8.21 2.69 -5.16
C PRO A 147 -7.27 2.07 -4.11
N LEU A 148 -7.51 0.82 -3.73
CA LEU A 148 -6.65 0.05 -2.82
C LEU A 148 -5.44 -0.51 -3.59
N THR A 149 -4.51 0.38 -3.86
CA THR A 149 -3.27 0.12 -4.60
C THR A 149 -2.20 1.14 -4.20
N THR A 150 -0.95 0.91 -4.61
CA THR A 150 0.09 1.93 -4.53
C THR A 150 -0.35 3.21 -5.26
N THR A 151 -0.11 4.36 -4.65
CA THR A 151 -0.45 5.69 -5.18
C THR A 151 0.70 6.67 -4.94
N GLY A 152 0.57 7.91 -5.40
CA GLY A 152 1.49 9.00 -5.04
C GLY A 152 2.81 9.02 -5.83
N PHE A 153 2.95 8.17 -6.86
CA PHE A 153 4.08 8.18 -7.78
C PHE A 153 3.79 9.05 -9.01
N SER A 154 4.84 9.59 -9.60
CA SER A 154 4.72 10.46 -10.78
C SER A 154 5.75 10.15 -11.86
N ASN A 155 6.95 9.75 -11.47
CA ASN A 155 8.03 9.37 -12.35
C ASN A 155 8.82 8.21 -11.77
N ILE A 156 9.58 7.54 -12.63
CA ILE A 156 10.54 6.50 -12.28
C ILE A 156 11.83 6.75 -13.07
N ARG A 157 12.97 6.82 -12.39
CA ARG A 157 14.26 7.08 -13.05
C ARG A 157 14.70 5.84 -13.83
N SER A 158 15.61 6.02 -14.79
CA SER A 158 16.23 4.91 -15.50
C SER A 158 16.92 3.97 -14.51
N GLY A 159 16.64 2.67 -14.61
CA GLY A 159 17.19 1.64 -13.74
C GLY A 159 16.59 1.56 -12.33
N ASP A 160 15.68 2.48 -11.97
CA ASP A 160 14.96 2.41 -10.70
C ASP A 160 13.77 1.44 -10.80
N ASP A 161 13.38 0.90 -9.65
CA ASP A 161 12.19 0.10 -9.46
C ASP A 161 11.31 0.64 -8.30
N LEU A 162 10.03 0.32 -8.35
CA LEU A 162 9.01 0.71 -7.38
C LEU A 162 8.21 -0.52 -7.00
N ALA A 163 8.26 -0.90 -5.72
CA ALA A 163 7.37 -1.92 -5.18
C ALA A 163 5.91 -1.47 -5.25
N VAL A 164 5.05 -2.32 -5.81
CA VAL A 164 3.63 -2.02 -6.03
C VAL A 164 2.72 -3.11 -5.51
N PHE A 165 1.53 -2.72 -5.06
CA PHE A 165 0.45 -3.63 -4.73
C PHE A 165 -0.87 -3.17 -5.35
N MET A 166 -1.77 -4.12 -5.60
CA MET A 166 -3.14 -3.90 -6.06
C MET A 166 -4.06 -4.93 -5.39
N GLN A 167 -5.16 -4.47 -4.78
CA GLN A 167 -6.10 -5.35 -4.12
C GLN A 167 -7.42 -5.47 -4.89
N PHE A 168 -7.88 -6.71 -5.06
CA PHE A 168 -9.07 -7.07 -5.81
C PHE A 168 -10.04 -7.85 -4.92
N PRO A 169 -11.36 -7.84 -5.22
CA PRO A 169 -12.25 -8.87 -4.67
C PRO A 169 -11.78 -10.25 -5.12
N ALA A 170 -11.80 -11.24 -4.22
CA ALA A 170 -11.33 -12.58 -4.55
C ALA A 170 -12.27 -13.27 -5.56
N PRO A 171 -11.74 -13.83 -6.66
CA PRO A 171 -12.46 -14.82 -7.44
C PRO A 171 -12.82 -16.05 -6.59
N PRO A 172 -13.81 -16.87 -7.01
CA PRO A 172 -14.17 -18.11 -6.33
C PRO A 172 -12.94 -18.96 -6.00
N ILE A 173 -12.99 -19.74 -4.92
CA ILE A 173 -11.84 -20.57 -4.48
C ILE A 173 -11.38 -21.58 -5.55
N THR A 174 -12.28 -21.96 -6.47
CA THR A 174 -11.98 -22.83 -7.61
C THR A 174 -11.20 -22.13 -8.72
N THR A 175 -11.11 -20.81 -8.70
CA THR A 175 -10.35 -20.00 -9.66
C THR A 175 -8.92 -19.82 -9.13
N THR A 176 -8.00 -20.59 -9.70
CA THR A 176 -6.56 -20.60 -9.35
C THR A 176 -5.70 -19.85 -10.35
N GLU A 177 -6.28 -19.37 -11.45
CA GLU A 177 -5.58 -18.73 -12.55
C GLU A 177 -6.48 -17.65 -13.16
N VAL A 178 -5.91 -16.48 -13.41
CA VAL A 178 -6.59 -15.32 -14.00
C VAL A 178 -5.66 -14.59 -14.96
N SER A 179 -6.22 -13.85 -15.90
CA SER A 179 -5.44 -12.89 -16.69
C SER A 179 -5.38 -11.56 -15.95
N PHE A 180 -4.17 -11.04 -15.74
CA PHE A 180 -3.94 -9.71 -15.23
C PHE A 180 -3.80 -8.73 -16.40
N GLU A 181 -4.60 -7.67 -16.36
CA GLU A 181 -4.58 -6.59 -17.35
C GLU A 181 -4.28 -5.27 -16.64
N LEU A 182 -3.36 -4.48 -17.20
CA LEU A 182 -3.10 -3.11 -16.79
C LEU A 182 -3.04 -2.23 -18.05
N PRO A 183 -3.68 -1.05 -18.10
CA PRO A 183 -3.65 -0.19 -19.27
C PRO A 183 -2.21 0.13 -19.69
N THR A 184 -1.95 0.16 -21.00
CA THR A 184 -0.62 0.39 -21.61
C THR A 184 0.41 -0.71 -21.40
N PHE A 185 0.04 -1.84 -20.79
CA PHE A 185 0.87 -3.03 -20.63
C PHE A 185 0.32 -4.22 -21.41
N SER A 186 1.19 -5.18 -21.71
CA SER A 186 0.78 -6.51 -22.17
C SER A 186 -0.06 -7.24 -21.11
N VAL A 187 -0.92 -8.16 -21.53
CA VAL A 187 -1.67 -9.03 -20.62
C VAL A 187 -0.79 -10.21 -20.22
N ALA A 188 -0.89 -10.67 -18.98
CA ALA A 188 -0.23 -11.88 -18.53
C ALA A 188 -1.15 -12.76 -17.68
N THR A 189 -0.95 -14.07 -17.75
CA THR A 189 -1.68 -15.03 -16.92
C THR A 189 -0.92 -15.25 -15.63
N ILE A 190 -1.60 -15.11 -14.48
CA ILE A 190 -1.02 -15.28 -13.15
C ILE A 190 -1.80 -16.32 -12.36
N LYS A 191 -1.09 -17.06 -11.51
CA LYS A 191 -1.68 -18.01 -10.57
C LYS A 191 -2.04 -17.29 -9.28
N ILE A 192 -3.18 -17.63 -8.71
CA ILE A 192 -3.61 -17.17 -7.39
C ILE A 192 -3.32 -18.29 -6.38
N SER A 193 -2.58 -17.96 -5.33
CA SER A 193 -2.36 -18.82 -4.17
C SER A 193 -3.24 -18.40 -2.99
N GLY A 194 -3.42 -19.28 -2.00
CA GLY A 194 -4.25 -19.01 -0.82
C GLY A 194 -5.68 -19.49 -0.94
#